data_AF-A0A5R8WIJ9-F1
#
_entry.id   AF-A0A5R8WIJ9-F1
#
_cell.length_a   1.000
_cell.length_b   1.000
_cell.length_c   1.000
_cell.angle_alpha   90.00
_cell.angle_beta   90.00
_cell.angle_gamma   90.00
#
_symmetry.space_group_name_H-M   'P 1'
#
loop_
_entity.id
_entity.type
_entity.pdbx_description
1 polymer ?
#
loop_
_entity_poly.entity_id
_entity_poly.type
_entity_poly.pdbx_seq_one_letter_code
_entity_poly.pdbx_strand_id
1 'polypeptide(L)'
;MQYDTRKDIVLSNVEQLGKQMLHKGCSFILKSNFAAAFSYISDGYDLITCDCPRGSWFTDTYDQREAVIQLASLEMEEPEFHFCLSFALFYISLGEDGGGKDMDLLTQSLKHIDEYLSYRINHLGYYFKGRVLSHLGQRPEAIAHFDLSFKSKVNTPALYRASLLREHDSSSGLYGLYQACLSSPSSVCAWEHLHDYAVVKRGIAVPTEKVLGKPNTLASQFNDSSFYSLNFTFWSLFKEVKGARQPNSYRSFDESLRSTGNDAFIRYKYDFRSDIYSNSEHLKDFQDFVFIMGGCARLFNEPAAYGTPVSSINYDQDYQDDDDGDWGGDIDNNEHYNDDLDMDQQSQEFWDNL
;
A
#
# COMPACT_ATOMS: atom_id res chain seq x y z
N MET A 1 23.81 -5.81 23.16
CA MET A 1 24.27 -5.53 21.78
C MET A 1 23.55 -4.27 21.34
N GLN A 2 24.21 -3.11 21.44
CA GLN A 2 23.63 -1.82 21.04
C GLN A 2 23.68 -1.71 19.52
N TYR A 3 22.52 -1.73 18.87
CA TYR A 3 22.40 -1.44 17.44
C TYR A 3 22.66 0.06 17.23
N ASP A 4 23.69 0.38 16.46
CA ASP A 4 23.98 1.75 16.01
C ASP A 4 22.99 2.10 14.88
N THR A 5 21.80 2.57 15.26
CA THR A 5 20.68 2.90 14.38
C THR A 5 20.98 3.98 13.33
N ARG A 6 22.14 4.65 13.41
CA ARG A 6 22.54 5.70 12.47
C ARG A 6 23.20 5.19 11.19
N LYS A 7 23.65 3.93 11.12
CA LYS A 7 24.41 3.42 9.97
C LYS A 7 23.62 2.63 8.94
N ASP A 8 22.40 2.18 9.26
CA ASP A 8 21.68 1.22 8.42
C ASP A 8 20.36 1.73 7.81
N ILE A 9 20.04 3.03 7.91
CA ILE A 9 18.93 3.62 7.14
C ILE A 9 19.41 3.78 5.68
N VAL A 10 19.46 2.67 4.96
CA VAL A 10 19.74 2.64 3.51
C VAL A 10 18.53 3.24 2.81
N LEU A 11 18.59 4.53 2.52
CA LEU A 11 17.60 5.32 1.77
C LEU A 11 17.61 5.02 0.26
N SER A 12 17.83 3.77 -0.12
CA SER A 12 17.39 3.33 -1.44
C SER A 12 15.86 3.42 -1.45
N ASN A 13 15.26 3.95 -2.52
CA ASN A 13 13.81 3.92 -2.70
C ASN A 13 13.36 2.48 -2.99
N VAL A 14 13.42 1.64 -1.95
CA VAL A 14 13.16 0.20 -2.00
C VAL A 14 11.74 -0.07 -2.47
N GLU A 15 10.82 0.77 -2.04
CA GLU A 15 9.44 0.83 -2.51
C GLU A 15 9.39 0.94 -4.03
N GLN A 16 10.04 1.95 -4.62
CA GLN A 16 10.02 2.12 -6.08
C GLN A 16 10.62 0.93 -6.83
N LEU A 17 11.67 0.31 -6.29
CA LEU A 17 12.22 -0.92 -6.85
C LEU A 17 11.18 -2.05 -6.80
N GLY A 18 10.54 -2.26 -5.64
CA GLY A 18 9.48 -3.24 -5.48
C GLY A 18 8.32 -3.02 -6.46
N LYS A 19 7.88 -1.77 -6.65
CA LYS A 19 6.89 -1.40 -7.66
C LYS A 19 7.32 -1.76 -9.08
N GLN A 20 8.58 -1.50 -9.44
CA GLN A 20 9.11 -1.90 -10.76
C GLN A 20 9.10 -3.42 -10.93
N MET A 21 9.40 -4.18 -9.87
CA MET A 21 9.33 -5.64 -9.90
C MET A 21 7.89 -6.12 -10.08
N LEU A 22 6.92 -5.53 -9.38
CA LEU A 22 5.49 -5.83 -9.58
C LEU A 22 5.04 -5.61 -11.03
N HIS A 23 5.36 -4.45 -11.63
CA HIS A 23 5.06 -4.20 -13.03
C HIS A 23 5.74 -5.19 -13.98
N LYS A 24 7.01 -5.56 -13.71
CA LYS A 24 7.70 -6.57 -14.49
C LYS A 24 6.99 -7.92 -14.40
N GLY A 25 6.53 -8.29 -13.21
CA GLY A 25 5.69 -9.45 -12.95
C GLY A 25 4.43 -9.44 -13.81
N CYS A 26 3.67 -8.34 -13.81
CA CYS A 26 2.48 -8.16 -14.65
C CYS A 26 2.78 -8.37 -16.14
N SER A 27 3.92 -7.85 -16.63
CA SER A 27 4.33 -8.04 -18.02
C SER A 27 4.64 -9.50 -18.38
N PHE A 28 5.02 -10.33 -17.40
CA PHE A 28 5.21 -11.76 -17.60
C PHE A 28 3.90 -12.55 -17.53
N ILE A 29 2.93 -12.10 -16.73
CA ILE A 29 1.56 -12.65 -16.72
C ILE A 29 0.96 -12.55 -18.13
N LEU A 30 1.03 -11.37 -18.75
CA LEU A 30 0.53 -11.13 -20.11
C LEU A 30 1.24 -11.95 -21.19
N LYS A 31 2.40 -12.57 -20.85
CA LYS A 31 3.16 -13.46 -21.74
C LYS A 31 3.03 -14.94 -21.33
N SER A 32 2.10 -15.24 -20.41
CA SER A 32 1.87 -16.58 -19.84
C SER A 32 3.13 -17.21 -19.23
N ASN A 33 4.08 -16.41 -18.76
CA ASN A 33 5.28 -16.88 -18.07
C ASN A 33 5.09 -16.74 -16.55
N PHE A 34 4.28 -17.63 -15.98
CA PHE A 34 3.84 -17.55 -14.59
C PHE A 34 4.97 -17.77 -13.57
N ALA A 35 5.96 -18.60 -13.90
CA ALA A 35 7.12 -18.79 -13.03
C ALA A 35 7.94 -17.49 -12.86
N ALA A 36 8.23 -16.80 -13.97
CA ALA A 36 8.93 -15.51 -13.92
C ALA A 36 8.05 -14.44 -13.25
N ALA A 37 6.76 -14.38 -13.61
CA ALA A 37 5.82 -13.45 -13.02
C ALA A 37 5.77 -13.60 -11.49
N PHE A 38 5.59 -14.82 -10.99
CA PHE A 38 5.55 -15.12 -9.57
C PHE A 38 6.84 -14.69 -8.86
N SER A 39 8.01 -14.99 -9.42
CA SER A 39 9.29 -14.58 -8.84
C SER A 39 9.39 -13.07 -8.68
N TYR A 40 9.09 -12.31 -9.75
CA TYR A 40 9.14 -10.84 -9.71
C TYR A 40 8.10 -10.25 -8.75
N ILE A 41 6.90 -10.81 -8.70
CA ILE A 41 5.85 -10.34 -7.78
C ILE A 41 6.24 -10.61 -6.33
N SER A 42 6.70 -11.82 -6.04
CA SER A 42 7.16 -12.21 -4.70
C SER A 42 8.29 -11.31 -4.22
N ASP A 43 9.31 -11.09 -5.06
CA ASP A 43 10.42 -10.20 -4.72
C ASP A 43 9.95 -8.74 -4.59
N GLY A 44 8.97 -8.32 -5.38
CA GLY A 44 8.35 -7.00 -5.25
C GLY A 44 7.69 -6.79 -3.89
N TYR A 45 6.92 -7.78 -3.42
CA TYR A 45 6.26 -7.72 -2.11
C TYR A 45 7.23 -7.73 -0.92
N ASP A 46 8.44 -8.27 -1.10
CA ASP A 46 9.49 -8.21 -0.08
C ASP A 46 10.08 -6.78 0.07
N LEU A 47 9.79 -5.89 -0.87
CA LEU A 47 10.40 -4.56 -0.97
C LEU A 47 9.42 -3.40 -0.77
N ILE A 48 8.11 -3.65 -0.87
CA ILE A 48 7.08 -2.64 -0.69
C ILE A 48 6.41 -2.75 0.68
N THR A 49 5.68 -1.70 1.04
CA THR A 49 4.75 -1.67 2.18
C THR A 49 3.31 -1.62 1.70
N CYS A 50 3.10 -0.96 0.56
CA CYS A 50 1.79 -0.74 -0.02
C CYS A 50 1.83 -0.98 -1.53
N ASP A 51 0.83 -1.71 -1.96
CA ASP A 51 0.48 -2.15 -3.30
C ASP A 51 -0.89 -1.53 -3.65
N CYS A 52 -1.05 -0.23 -3.41
CA CYS A 52 -2.27 0.49 -3.75
C CYS A 52 -2.50 0.56 -5.27
N PRO A 53 -3.75 0.74 -5.72
CA PRO A 53 -4.10 0.85 -7.15
C PRO A 53 -3.36 1.97 -7.90
N ARG A 54 -2.91 3.03 -7.18
CA ARG A 54 -2.02 4.09 -7.71
C ARG A 54 -0.72 3.56 -8.35
N GLY A 55 -0.40 2.29 -8.16
CA GLY A 55 0.67 1.61 -8.88
C GLY A 55 0.37 1.35 -10.35
N SER A 56 -0.88 1.42 -10.81
CA SER A 56 -1.30 1.15 -12.20
C SER A 56 -0.64 -0.12 -12.75
N TRP A 57 -0.72 -1.21 -11.99
CA TRP A 57 0.04 -2.44 -12.27
C TRP A 57 -0.28 -3.02 -13.65
N PHE A 58 -1.54 -2.90 -14.05
CA PHE A 58 -2.04 -3.07 -15.40
C PHE A 58 -2.46 -1.69 -15.93
N THR A 59 -2.19 -1.40 -17.20
CA THR A 59 -2.40 -0.06 -17.78
C THR A 59 -3.84 0.19 -18.23
N ASP A 60 -4.81 -0.52 -17.63
CA ASP A 60 -6.24 -0.65 -18.02
C ASP A 60 -6.55 -0.47 -19.52
N THR A 61 -5.64 -0.93 -20.36
CA THR A 61 -5.94 -1.03 -21.78
C THR A 61 -6.90 -2.20 -21.91
N TYR A 62 -7.99 -2.00 -22.65
CA TYR A 62 -8.94 -3.05 -23.01
C TYR A 62 -8.24 -4.37 -23.38
N ASP A 63 -7.16 -4.31 -24.16
CA ASP A 63 -6.35 -5.47 -24.56
C ASP A 63 -5.75 -6.27 -23.39
N GLN A 64 -5.31 -5.61 -22.32
CA GLN A 64 -4.75 -6.28 -21.14
C GLN A 64 -5.83 -6.93 -20.29
N ARG A 65 -6.96 -6.25 -20.12
CA ARG A 65 -8.12 -6.79 -19.40
C ARG A 65 -8.63 -8.07 -20.08
N GLU A 66 -8.85 -8.00 -21.39
CA GLU A 66 -9.26 -9.15 -22.20
C GLU A 66 -8.22 -10.27 -22.16
N ALA A 67 -6.93 -9.95 -22.24
CA ALA A 67 -5.88 -10.97 -22.14
C ALA A 67 -5.95 -11.73 -20.81
N VAL A 68 -6.17 -11.05 -19.68
CA VAL A 68 -6.29 -11.72 -18.37
C VAL A 68 -7.58 -12.54 -18.27
N ILE A 69 -8.70 -12.03 -18.79
CA ILE A 69 -9.96 -12.78 -18.83
C ILE A 69 -9.81 -14.08 -19.64
N GLN A 70 -9.09 -14.02 -20.77
CA GLN A 70 -8.78 -15.21 -21.57
C GLN A 70 -7.89 -16.19 -20.79
N LEU A 71 -6.89 -15.71 -20.03
CA LEU A 71 -6.08 -16.56 -19.16
C LEU A 71 -6.93 -17.24 -18.07
N ALA A 72 -7.98 -16.59 -17.57
CA ALA A 72 -8.88 -17.17 -16.56
C ALA A 72 -9.69 -18.37 -17.08
N SER A 73 -9.80 -18.52 -18.40
CA SER A 73 -10.45 -19.66 -19.04
C SER A 73 -9.53 -20.89 -19.18
N LEU A 74 -8.23 -20.75 -18.84
CA LEU A 74 -7.27 -21.84 -18.91
C LEU A 74 -7.35 -22.72 -17.66
N GLU A 75 -7.26 -24.02 -17.85
CA GLU A 75 -7.06 -25.00 -16.78
C GLU A 75 -5.57 -25.35 -16.73
N MET A 76 -4.91 -24.99 -15.63
CA MET A 76 -3.50 -25.23 -15.37
C MET A 76 -3.34 -25.72 -13.94
N GLU A 77 -2.38 -26.61 -13.69
CA GLU A 77 -2.14 -27.19 -12.35
C GLU A 77 -1.00 -26.47 -11.60
N GLU A 78 -0.25 -25.59 -12.29
CA GLU A 78 0.90 -24.92 -11.70
C GLU A 78 0.47 -23.92 -10.59
N PRO A 79 1.00 -24.02 -9.37
CA PRO A 79 0.64 -23.09 -8.29
C PRO A 79 0.91 -21.62 -8.66
N GLU A 80 2.03 -21.36 -9.34
CA GLU A 80 2.40 -20.02 -9.81
C GLU A 80 1.36 -19.44 -10.77
N PHE A 81 0.67 -20.26 -11.58
CA PHE A 81 -0.44 -19.81 -12.41
C PHE A 81 -1.59 -19.30 -11.56
N HIS A 82 -2.05 -20.08 -10.58
CA HIS A 82 -3.16 -19.70 -9.71
C HIS A 82 -2.87 -18.41 -8.94
N PHE A 83 -1.66 -18.26 -8.39
CA PHE A 83 -1.28 -17.01 -7.72
C PHE A 83 -1.28 -15.82 -8.68
N CYS A 84 -0.62 -15.95 -9.84
CA CYS A 84 -0.50 -14.86 -10.81
C CYS A 84 -1.86 -14.45 -11.37
N LEU A 85 -2.74 -15.42 -11.63
CA LEU A 85 -4.07 -15.15 -12.14
C LEU A 85 -4.94 -14.48 -11.07
N SER A 86 -4.90 -14.95 -9.82
CA SER A 86 -5.54 -14.26 -8.69
C SER A 86 -5.05 -12.81 -8.58
N PHE A 87 -3.74 -12.58 -8.69
CA PHE A 87 -3.14 -11.25 -8.67
C PHE A 87 -3.68 -10.35 -9.78
N ALA A 88 -3.72 -10.86 -11.02
CA ALA A 88 -4.17 -10.10 -12.16
C ALA A 88 -5.67 -9.75 -12.09
N LEU A 89 -6.51 -10.74 -11.77
CA LEU A 89 -7.96 -10.57 -11.63
C LEU A 89 -8.28 -9.55 -10.54
N PHE A 90 -7.60 -9.63 -9.39
CA PHE A 90 -7.78 -8.69 -8.29
C PHE A 90 -7.48 -7.25 -8.69
N TYR A 91 -6.41 -6.99 -9.44
CA TYR A 91 -6.07 -5.61 -9.79
C TYR A 91 -6.92 -5.07 -10.94
N ILE A 92 -7.30 -5.92 -11.90
CA ILE A 92 -8.26 -5.54 -12.94
C ILE A 92 -9.63 -5.24 -12.34
N SER A 93 -10.03 -5.95 -11.27
CA SER A 93 -11.32 -5.72 -10.63
C SER A 93 -11.43 -4.37 -9.92
N LEU A 94 -10.34 -3.61 -9.72
CA LEU A 94 -10.38 -2.32 -9.03
C LEU A 94 -10.61 -1.13 -9.98
N GLY A 95 -10.45 -1.30 -11.30
CA GLY A 95 -10.54 -0.22 -12.29
C GLY A 95 -9.42 0.84 -12.18
N GLU A 96 -9.47 1.87 -13.04
CA GLU A 96 -8.45 2.95 -13.10
C GLU A 96 -8.41 3.81 -11.82
N ASP A 97 -9.57 4.05 -11.20
CA ASP A 97 -9.73 5.02 -10.11
C ASP A 97 -10.34 4.39 -8.83
N GLY A 98 -10.35 3.06 -8.69
CA GLY A 98 -10.94 2.40 -7.51
C GLY A 98 -12.48 2.48 -7.42
N GLY A 99 -13.13 3.17 -8.36
CA GLY A 99 -14.55 3.54 -8.32
C GLY A 99 -15.57 2.47 -8.77
N GLY A 100 -15.13 1.26 -9.12
CA GLY A 100 -16.04 0.17 -9.49
C GLY A 100 -15.41 -1.19 -9.28
N LYS A 101 -15.71 -1.83 -8.15
CA LYS A 101 -15.22 -3.18 -7.82
C LYS A 101 -16.00 -4.22 -8.65
N ASP A 102 -15.31 -4.93 -9.54
CA ASP A 102 -15.89 -6.09 -10.24
C ASP A 102 -15.91 -7.30 -9.28
N MET A 103 -17.03 -7.49 -8.60
CA MET A 103 -17.21 -8.52 -7.57
C MET A 103 -17.07 -9.95 -8.11
N ASP A 104 -17.38 -10.17 -9.39
CA ASP A 104 -17.21 -11.46 -10.04
C ASP A 104 -15.73 -11.78 -10.23
N LEU A 105 -14.94 -10.79 -10.67
CA LEU A 105 -13.49 -10.93 -10.78
C LEU A 105 -12.82 -11.08 -9.40
N LEU A 106 -13.29 -10.38 -8.36
CA LEU A 106 -12.81 -10.57 -6.99
C LEU A 106 -13.11 -11.99 -6.47
N THR A 107 -14.30 -12.52 -6.75
CA THR A 107 -14.69 -13.88 -6.36
C THR A 107 -13.84 -14.93 -7.10
N GLN A 108 -13.58 -14.72 -8.39
CA GLN A 108 -12.64 -15.56 -9.15
C GLN A 108 -11.22 -15.47 -8.58
N SER A 109 -10.75 -14.27 -8.25
CA SER A 109 -9.45 -14.08 -7.60
C SER A 109 -9.35 -14.86 -6.28
N LEU A 110 -10.42 -14.85 -5.47
CA LEU A 110 -10.48 -15.61 -4.22
C LEU A 110 -10.37 -17.12 -4.46
N LYS A 111 -11.09 -17.65 -5.46
CA LYS A 111 -11.00 -19.07 -5.84
C LYS A 111 -9.57 -19.45 -6.24
N HIS A 112 -8.91 -18.64 -7.06
CA HIS A 112 -7.54 -18.92 -7.50
C HIS A 112 -6.52 -18.82 -6.35
N ILE A 113 -6.66 -17.88 -5.41
CA ILE A 113 -5.73 -17.81 -4.27
C ILE A 113 -5.94 -18.97 -3.29
N ASP A 114 -7.17 -19.46 -3.13
CA ASP A 114 -7.47 -20.66 -2.35
C ASP A 114 -6.83 -21.90 -2.97
N GLU A 115 -6.94 -22.05 -4.29
CA GLU A 115 -6.30 -23.13 -5.03
C GLU A 115 -4.77 -23.06 -4.88
N TYR A 116 -4.15 -21.88 -5.04
CA TYR A 116 -2.72 -21.69 -4.80
C TYR A 116 -2.29 -22.11 -3.38
N LEU A 117 -3.04 -21.68 -2.36
CA LEU A 117 -2.75 -22.02 -0.96
C LEU A 117 -2.92 -23.52 -0.66
N SER A 118 -3.72 -24.24 -1.45
CA SER A 118 -3.84 -25.70 -1.34
C SER A 118 -2.53 -26.42 -1.72
N TYR A 119 -1.78 -25.88 -2.69
CA TYR A 119 -0.47 -26.40 -3.10
C TYR A 119 0.68 -25.85 -2.25
N ARG A 120 0.63 -24.55 -1.93
CA ARG A 120 1.75 -23.84 -1.30
C ARG A 120 1.26 -22.86 -0.24
N ILE A 121 1.31 -23.30 1.01
CA ILE A 121 1.06 -22.45 2.18
C ILE A 121 2.29 -21.58 2.44
N ASN A 122 2.17 -20.26 2.23
CA ASN A 122 3.22 -19.31 2.56
C ASN A 122 2.67 -17.91 2.88
N HIS A 123 3.56 -17.04 3.40
CA HIS A 123 3.23 -15.68 3.79
C HIS A 123 2.58 -14.84 2.67
N LEU A 124 3.04 -15.00 1.43
CA LEU A 124 2.57 -14.22 0.28
C LEU A 124 1.15 -14.62 -0.12
N GLY A 125 0.84 -15.93 -0.11
CA GLY A 125 -0.52 -16.41 -0.35
C GLY A 125 -1.51 -15.91 0.71
N TYR A 126 -1.12 -15.98 1.98
CA TYR A 126 -1.95 -15.45 3.07
C TYR A 126 -2.16 -13.95 2.96
N TYR A 127 -1.09 -13.20 2.67
CA TYR A 127 -1.18 -11.77 2.46
C TYR A 127 -2.18 -11.43 1.35
N PHE A 128 -2.03 -12.09 0.19
CA PHE A 128 -2.83 -11.78 -0.97
C PHE A 128 -4.29 -12.21 -0.79
N LYS A 129 -4.54 -13.34 -0.11
CA LYS A 129 -5.90 -13.71 0.29
C LYS A 129 -6.54 -12.67 1.22
N GLY A 130 -5.78 -12.16 2.19
CA GLY A 130 -6.24 -11.05 3.03
C GLY A 130 -6.64 -9.81 2.23
N ARG A 131 -5.86 -9.47 1.18
CA ARG A 131 -6.20 -8.38 0.25
C ARG A 131 -7.53 -8.59 -0.45
N VAL A 132 -7.74 -9.77 -1.04
CA VAL A 132 -8.98 -10.10 -1.75
C VAL A 132 -10.18 -10.07 -0.80
N LEU A 133 -10.07 -10.72 0.36
CA LEU A 133 -11.12 -10.75 1.39
C LEU A 133 -11.51 -9.35 1.89
N SER A 134 -10.52 -8.48 2.08
CA SER A 134 -10.78 -7.09 2.47
C SER A 134 -11.62 -6.36 1.44
N HIS A 135 -11.37 -6.56 0.15
CA HIS A 135 -12.14 -5.91 -0.93
C HIS A 135 -13.52 -6.54 -1.13
N LEU A 136 -13.70 -7.79 -0.69
CA LEU A 136 -15.00 -8.47 -0.58
C LEU A 136 -15.77 -8.08 0.69
N GLY A 137 -15.26 -7.15 1.51
CA GLY A 137 -15.90 -6.72 2.77
C GLY A 137 -15.74 -7.70 3.95
N GLN A 138 -15.02 -8.80 3.78
CA GLN A 138 -14.79 -9.82 4.82
C GLN A 138 -13.60 -9.42 5.72
N ARG A 139 -13.74 -8.28 6.41
CA ARG A 139 -12.65 -7.67 7.19
C ARG A 139 -12.09 -8.54 8.32
N PRO A 140 -12.90 -9.23 9.16
CA PRO A 140 -12.36 -10.11 10.20
C PRO A 140 -11.47 -11.23 9.65
N GLU A 141 -11.93 -11.88 8.58
CA GLU A 141 -11.20 -12.93 7.88
C GLU A 141 -9.95 -12.37 7.20
N ALA A 142 -10.02 -11.17 6.61
CA ALA A 142 -8.88 -10.49 6.00
C ALA A 142 -7.77 -10.24 7.03
N ILE A 143 -8.11 -9.68 8.20
CA ILE A 143 -7.17 -9.45 9.31
C ILE A 143 -6.52 -10.76 9.76
N ALA A 144 -7.31 -11.84 9.92
CA ALA A 144 -6.77 -13.15 10.30
C ALA A 144 -5.74 -13.67 9.28
N HIS A 145 -5.98 -13.45 7.98
CA HIS A 145 -5.03 -13.85 6.93
C HIS A 145 -3.78 -12.97 6.91
N PHE A 146 -3.89 -11.66 7.17
CA PHE A 146 -2.72 -10.82 7.34
C PHE A 146 -1.87 -11.24 8.56
N ASP A 147 -2.50 -11.63 9.67
CA ASP A 147 -1.80 -12.16 10.84
C ASP A 147 -1.07 -13.47 10.54
N LEU A 148 -1.71 -14.37 9.80
CA LEU A 148 -1.08 -15.62 9.34
C LEU A 148 0.12 -15.33 8.43
N SER A 149 0.01 -14.33 7.54
CA SER A 149 1.11 -13.88 6.70
C SER A 149 2.29 -13.40 7.54
N PHE A 150 2.03 -12.44 8.44
CA PHE A 150 3.04 -11.84 9.30
C PHE A 150 3.71 -12.88 10.22
N LYS A 151 2.93 -13.81 10.78
CA LYS A 151 3.44 -14.92 11.61
C LYS A 151 4.33 -15.88 10.82
N SER A 152 4.00 -16.13 9.55
CA SER A 152 4.78 -17.03 8.68
C SER A 152 6.13 -16.42 8.29
N LYS A 153 6.12 -15.13 7.94
CA LYS A 153 7.32 -14.33 7.68
C LYS A 153 6.98 -12.88 7.99
N VAL A 154 7.73 -12.28 8.90
CA VAL A 154 7.60 -10.85 9.23
C VAL A 154 7.77 -10.06 7.94
N ASN A 155 6.72 -9.36 7.53
CA ASN A 155 6.70 -8.55 6.33
C ASN A 155 5.87 -7.27 6.56
N THR A 156 6.36 -6.15 6.03
CA THR A 156 5.73 -4.84 6.24
C THR A 156 4.34 -4.72 5.60
N PRO A 157 4.06 -5.27 4.40
CA PRO A 157 2.73 -5.20 3.80
C PRO A 157 1.61 -5.76 4.66
N ALA A 158 1.80 -6.95 5.24
CA ALA A 158 0.79 -7.59 6.08
C ALA A 158 0.54 -6.80 7.36
N LEU A 159 1.62 -6.33 8.01
CA LEU A 159 1.51 -5.48 9.20
C LEU A 159 0.72 -4.20 8.89
N TYR A 160 1.11 -3.50 7.83
CA TYR A 160 0.46 -2.27 7.39
C TYR A 160 -1.04 -2.47 7.11
N ARG A 161 -1.40 -3.48 6.31
CA ARG A 161 -2.81 -3.74 5.95
C ARG A 161 -3.65 -4.21 7.13
N ALA A 162 -3.15 -5.11 7.97
CA ALA A 162 -3.85 -5.53 9.18
C ALA A 162 -4.10 -4.36 10.12
N SER A 163 -3.08 -3.53 10.33
CA SER A 163 -3.16 -2.35 11.18
C SER A 163 -4.10 -1.30 10.63
N LEU A 164 -4.09 -1.06 9.32
CA LEU A 164 -5.04 -0.15 8.70
C LEU A 164 -6.49 -0.58 8.95
N LEU A 165 -6.81 -1.85 8.70
CA LEU A 165 -8.16 -2.38 8.94
C LEU A 165 -8.56 -2.34 10.42
N ARG A 166 -7.65 -2.71 11.34
CA ARG A 166 -7.92 -2.59 12.78
C ARG A 166 -8.13 -1.17 13.23
N GLU A 167 -7.40 -0.24 12.64
CA GLU A 167 -7.51 1.18 12.95
C GLU A 167 -8.86 1.72 12.52
N HIS A 168 -9.26 1.40 11.29
CA HIS A 168 -10.57 1.70 10.76
C HIS A 168 -11.71 1.11 11.61
N ASP A 169 -11.65 -0.18 11.93
CA ASP A 169 -12.79 -0.88 12.54
C ASP A 169 -12.86 -0.74 14.07
N SER A 170 -11.72 -0.54 14.74
CA SER A 170 -11.65 -0.64 16.21
C SER A 170 -10.72 0.37 16.88
N SER A 171 -10.12 1.29 16.12
CA SER A 171 -9.17 2.25 16.66
C SER A 171 -8.05 1.57 17.49
N SER A 172 -7.55 0.43 17.01
CA SER A 172 -6.48 -0.34 17.69
C SER A 172 -5.26 -0.60 16.82
N GLY A 173 -5.26 -0.09 15.59
CA GLY A 173 -4.24 -0.38 14.59
C GLY A 173 -3.07 0.61 14.55
N LEU A 174 -3.22 1.78 15.18
CA LEU A 174 -2.29 2.90 15.08
C LEU A 174 -0.84 2.54 15.40
N TYR A 175 -0.61 1.75 16.46
CA TYR A 175 0.73 1.30 16.82
C TYR A 175 1.40 0.49 15.69
N GLY A 176 0.64 -0.39 15.03
CA GLY A 176 1.19 -1.19 13.94
C GLY A 176 1.37 -0.39 12.65
N LEU A 177 0.56 0.64 12.38
CA LEU A 177 0.83 1.62 11.31
C LEU A 177 2.15 2.36 11.56
N TYR A 178 2.38 2.77 12.81
CA TYR A 178 3.65 3.35 13.23
C TYR A 178 4.82 2.40 13.04
N GLN A 179 4.68 1.12 13.43
CA GLN A 179 5.70 0.11 13.19
C GLN A 179 5.97 -0.14 11.70
N ALA A 180 4.95 -0.06 10.83
CA ALA A 180 5.12 -0.16 9.39
C ALA A 180 5.93 1.02 8.83
N CYS A 181 5.67 2.24 9.29
CA CYS A 181 6.44 3.43 8.92
C CYS A 181 7.92 3.32 9.30
N LEU A 182 8.21 2.78 10.49
CA LEU A 182 9.60 2.56 10.93
C LEU A 182 10.29 1.44 10.14
N SER A 183 9.55 0.40 9.77
CA SER A 183 10.07 -0.73 9.00
C SER A 183 10.37 -0.33 7.55
N SER A 184 9.58 0.60 7.00
CA SER A 184 9.74 1.12 5.64
C SER A 184 9.58 2.64 5.59
N PRO A 185 10.60 3.42 6.01
CA PRO A 185 10.51 4.88 6.07
C PRO A 185 10.29 5.55 4.71
N SER A 186 10.53 4.85 3.59
CA SER A 186 10.24 5.32 2.23
C SER A 186 8.77 5.17 1.81
N SER A 187 7.94 4.53 2.63
CA SER A 187 6.53 4.30 2.28
C SER A 187 5.68 5.53 2.53
N VAL A 188 5.37 6.26 1.47
CA VAL A 188 4.49 7.43 1.54
C VAL A 188 3.10 7.05 2.07
N CYS A 189 2.52 5.94 1.60
CA CYS A 189 1.20 5.49 2.04
C CYS A 189 1.16 5.15 3.54
N ALA A 190 2.23 4.56 4.08
CA ALA A 190 2.29 4.28 5.52
C ALA A 190 2.28 5.58 6.34
N TRP A 191 3.09 6.57 5.95
CA TRP A 191 3.13 7.88 6.62
C TRP A 191 1.82 8.64 6.47
N GLU A 192 1.18 8.56 5.30
CA GLU A 192 -0.14 9.14 4.99
C GLU A 192 -1.20 8.62 5.96
N HIS A 193 -1.35 7.30 6.05
CA HIS A 193 -2.36 6.71 6.94
C HIS A 193 -2.01 6.91 8.42
N LEU A 194 -0.73 6.85 8.79
CA LEU A 194 -0.34 7.17 10.17
C LEU A 194 -0.70 8.62 10.51
N HIS A 195 -0.43 9.57 9.62
CA HIS A 195 -0.78 10.97 9.79
C HIS A 195 -2.30 11.16 9.93
N ASP A 196 -3.06 10.62 8.99
CA ASP A 196 -4.52 10.73 8.98
C ASP A 196 -5.12 10.20 10.29
N TYR A 197 -4.78 8.97 10.68
CA TYR A 197 -5.34 8.38 11.89
C TYR A 197 -4.78 9.00 13.18
N ALA A 198 -3.47 9.29 13.27
CA ALA A 198 -2.89 9.87 14.48
C ALA A 198 -3.28 11.33 14.67
N VAL A 199 -2.98 12.18 13.69
CA VAL A 199 -3.05 13.63 13.83
C VAL A 199 -4.46 14.11 13.54
N VAL A 200 -5.02 13.73 12.39
CA VAL A 200 -6.32 14.25 11.93
C VAL A 200 -7.47 13.66 12.74
N LYS A 201 -7.56 12.33 12.83
CA LYS A 201 -8.68 11.64 13.47
C LYS A 201 -8.57 11.59 14.99
N ARG A 202 -7.37 11.52 15.56
CA ARG A 202 -7.16 11.35 17.01
C ARG A 202 -6.49 12.54 17.72
N GLY A 203 -5.99 13.55 17.00
CA GLY A 203 -5.31 14.70 17.61
C GLY A 203 -3.98 14.35 18.30
N ILE A 204 -3.36 13.23 17.95
CA ILE A 204 -2.07 12.78 18.48
C ILE A 204 -0.95 13.48 17.69
N ALA A 205 -0.48 14.60 18.21
CA ALA A 205 0.66 15.32 17.66
C ALA A 205 2.00 14.66 18.06
N VAL A 206 2.95 14.61 17.13
CA VAL A 206 4.32 14.17 17.41
C VAL A 206 5.12 15.32 18.05
N PRO A 207 6.04 15.04 18.98
CA PRO A 207 6.85 16.08 19.60
C PRO A 207 7.68 16.84 18.55
N THR A 208 7.55 18.17 18.53
CA THR A 208 8.35 19.06 17.67
C THR A 208 9.61 19.57 18.37
N GLU A 209 9.88 19.04 19.57
CA GLU A 209 11.01 19.43 20.41
C GLU A 209 12.34 19.28 19.67
N LYS A 210 13.30 20.13 20.05
CA LYS A 210 14.56 20.24 19.34
C LYS A 210 15.40 18.96 19.48
N VAL A 211 15.59 18.23 18.38
CA VAL A 211 16.68 17.24 18.30
C VAL A 211 17.98 18.03 18.10
N LEU A 212 18.92 17.90 19.05
CA LEU A 212 20.23 18.57 19.00
C LEU A 212 20.17 20.11 18.89
N GLY A 213 19.11 20.75 19.41
CA GLY A 213 18.99 22.21 19.47
C GLY A 213 18.37 22.88 18.23
N LYS A 214 18.01 22.12 17.18
CA LYS A 214 17.26 22.61 16.01
C LYS A 214 15.82 22.09 16.03
N PRO A 215 14.81 22.91 15.69
CA PRO A 215 13.44 22.44 15.53
C PRO A 215 13.38 21.43 14.37
N ASN A 216 12.63 20.33 14.55
CA ASN A 216 12.44 19.37 13.48
C ASN A 216 11.27 19.84 12.60
N THR A 217 11.61 20.34 11.42
CA THR A 217 10.65 20.86 10.43
C THR A 217 9.71 19.78 9.92
N LEU A 218 10.17 18.53 9.78
CA LEU A 218 9.33 17.41 9.36
C LEU A 218 8.33 16.98 10.43
N ALA A 219 8.70 17.03 11.71
CA ALA A 219 7.77 16.78 12.82
C ALA A 219 6.69 17.87 12.90
N SER A 220 7.07 19.13 12.71
CA SER A 220 6.09 20.24 12.61
C SER A 220 5.19 20.03 11.40
N GLN A 221 5.76 19.74 10.22
CA GLN A 221 4.99 19.48 9.02
C GLN A 221 4.08 18.26 9.18
N PHE A 222 4.51 17.20 9.86
CA PHE A 222 3.66 16.05 10.18
C PHE A 222 2.48 16.42 11.08
N ASN A 223 2.59 17.44 11.93
CA ASN A 223 1.46 17.90 12.73
C ASN A 223 0.58 18.93 12.01
N ASP A 224 1.18 19.79 11.19
CA ASP A 224 0.58 21.02 10.69
C ASP A 224 0.07 20.90 9.23
N SER A 225 0.55 19.92 8.47
CA SER A 225 0.32 19.86 7.02
C SER A 225 -0.98 19.16 6.65
N SER A 226 -1.60 19.63 5.57
CA SER A 226 -2.39 18.73 4.74
C SER A 226 -1.47 17.69 4.10
N PHE A 227 -1.99 16.48 3.88
CA PHE A 227 -1.27 15.34 3.29
C PHE A 227 -0.36 15.72 2.10
N TYR A 228 -0.83 16.58 1.19
CA TYR A 228 -0.08 17.01 0.01
C TYR A 228 1.27 17.67 0.31
N SER A 229 1.36 18.45 1.39
CA SER A 229 2.61 19.10 1.81
C SER A 229 3.59 18.09 2.40
N LEU A 230 3.10 17.12 3.17
CA LEU A 230 3.91 16.02 3.69
C LEU A 230 4.45 15.17 2.53
N ASN A 231 3.57 14.74 1.64
CA ASN A 231 3.90 13.92 0.47
C ASN A 231 4.96 14.62 -0.40
N PHE A 232 4.76 15.89 -0.78
CA PHE A 232 5.74 16.65 -1.55
C PHE A 232 7.10 16.73 -0.84
N THR A 233 7.11 16.90 0.49
CA THR A 233 8.35 16.98 1.27
C THR A 233 9.06 15.63 1.32
N PHE A 234 8.36 14.54 1.62
CA PHE A 234 8.98 13.21 1.58
C PHE A 234 9.51 12.90 0.17
N TRP A 235 8.73 13.19 -0.88
CA TRP A 235 9.20 12.99 -2.26
C TRP A 235 10.36 13.89 -2.65
N SER A 236 10.40 15.15 -2.22
CA SER A 236 11.53 16.05 -2.51
C SER A 236 12.79 15.55 -1.81
N LEU A 237 12.69 15.11 -0.56
CA LEU A 237 13.78 14.47 0.17
C LEU A 237 14.30 13.23 -0.60
N PHE A 238 13.42 12.36 -1.10
CA PHE A 238 13.82 11.19 -1.88
C PHE A 238 14.30 11.54 -3.31
N LYS A 239 13.85 12.66 -3.90
CA LYS A 239 14.31 13.14 -5.22
C LYS A 239 15.65 13.86 -5.16
N GLU A 240 15.94 14.62 -4.10
CA GLU A 240 17.18 15.42 -3.97
C GLU A 240 18.39 14.58 -3.57
N VAL A 241 18.17 13.38 -3.03
CA VAL A 241 19.20 12.33 -2.90
C VAL A 241 19.73 11.86 -4.27
N LYS A 242 19.11 12.27 -5.40
CA LYS A 242 19.55 11.95 -6.78
C LYS A 242 20.75 12.77 -7.27
N GLY A 243 21.90 12.58 -6.64
CA GLY A 243 23.16 12.59 -7.40
C GLY A 243 23.25 11.40 -8.38
N ALA A 244 22.50 10.32 -8.11
CA ALA A 244 22.41 9.14 -8.97
C ALA A 244 21.39 9.34 -10.10
N ARG A 245 21.86 9.28 -11.36
CA ARG A 245 21.02 9.33 -12.56
C ARG A 245 19.85 8.36 -12.44
N GLN A 246 18.62 8.82 -12.70
CA GLN A 246 17.55 7.90 -13.06
C GLN A 246 18.04 7.03 -14.22
N PRO A 247 17.77 5.70 -14.22
CA PRO A 247 17.73 4.96 -15.46
C PRO A 247 16.62 5.63 -16.29
N ASN A 248 17.02 6.55 -17.16
CA ASN A 248 16.12 7.23 -18.05
C ASN A 248 15.51 6.15 -18.96
N SER A 249 14.24 5.85 -18.71
CA SER A 249 13.43 4.78 -19.31
C SER A 249 13.64 3.37 -18.77
N TYR A 250 12.50 2.67 -18.66
CA TYR A 250 12.30 1.23 -18.46
C TYR A 250 13.27 0.35 -19.28
N ARG A 251 13.73 0.87 -20.42
CA ARG A 251 14.62 0.19 -21.36
C ARG A 251 16.03 -0.01 -20.80
N SER A 252 16.55 0.97 -20.07
CA SER A 252 17.91 0.92 -19.49
C SER A 252 18.03 -0.07 -18.32
N PHE A 253 16.96 -0.26 -17.54
CA PHE A 253 16.88 -1.26 -16.48
C PHE A 253 16.75 -2.69 -17.07
N ASP A 254 15.93 -2.86 -18.12
CA ASP A 254 15.75 -4.15 -18.80
C ASP A 254 17.01 -4.61 -19.56
N GLU A 255 17.76 -3.68 -20.18
CA GLU A 255 19.03 -3.97 -20.85
C GLU A 255 20.15 -4.34 -19.85
N SER A 256 20.18 -3.70 -18.68
CA SER A 256 21.14 -4.04 -17.62
C SER A 256 20.86 -5.44 -17.04
N LEU A 257 19.61 -5.76 -16.71
CA LEU A 257 19.22 -7.09 -16.20
C LEU A 257 19.45 -8.22 -17.22
N ARG A 258 19.18 -7.98 -18.51
CA ARG A 258 19.40 -8.98 -19.57
C ARG A 258 20.86 -9.29 -19.85
N SER A 259 21.77 -8.34 -19.60
CA SER A 259 23.17 -8.48 -19.99
C SER A 259 24.07 -9.11 -18.92
N THR A 260 23.65 -9.15 -17.65
CA THR A 260 24.56 -9.49 -16.54
C THR A 260 24.10 -10.61 -15.60
N GLY A 261 22.88 -11.13 -15.74
CA GLY A 261 22.36 -12.20 -14.86
C GLY A 261 22.21 -11.79 -13.38
N ASN A 262 21.77 -12.73 -12.53
CA ASN A 262 21.41 -12.50 -11.11
C ASN A 262 22.52 -11.86 -10.25
N ASP A 263 23.80 -12.01 -10.60
CA ASP A 263 24.92 -11.48 -9.80
C ASP A 263 25.03 -9.95 -9.85
N ALA A 264 24.56 -9.32 -10.93
CA ALA A 264 24.52 -7.86 -11.01
C ALA A 264 23.35 -7.25 -10.24
N PHE A 265 22.27 -8.00 -10.00
CA PHE A 265 21.19 -7.56 -9.11
C PHE A 265 21.67 -7.45 -7.66
N ILE A 266 22.48 -8.42 -7.22
CA ILE A 266 23.17 -8.35 -5.93
C ILE A 266 24.14 -7.16 -5.93
N ARG A 267 24.97 -6.96 -6.96
CA ARG A 267 25.87 -5.80 -7.04
C ARG A 267 25.13 -4.46 -7.07
N TYR A 268 24.01 -4.33 -7.78
CA TYR A 268 23.21 -3.09 -7.82
C TYR A 268 22.63 -2.76 -6.43
N LYS A 269 22.21 -3.77 -5.66
CA LYS A 269 21.81 -3.64 -4.25
C LYS A 269 22.95 -3.10 -3.35
N TYR A 270 24.21 -3.33 -3.74
CA TYR A 270 25.40 -2.89 -2.98
C TYR A 270 26.05 -1.60 -3.52
N ASP A 271 26.08 -1.34 -4.82
CA ASP A 271 26.73 -0.15 -5.43
C ASP A 271 25.91 1.13 -5.25
N PHE A 272 24.58 1.03 -5.17
CA PHE A 272 23.70 2.15 -4.82
C PHE A 272 24.00 2.75 -3.42
N ARG A 273 24.81 2.06 -2.60
CA ARG A 273 25.22 2.50 -1.25
C ARG A 273 26.29 3.61 -1.26
N SER A 274 26.94 3.90 -2.40
CA SER A 274 28.13 4.77 -2.43
C SER A 274 27.91 6.21 -2.93
N ASP A 275 26.85 6.48 -3.70
CA ASP A 275 26.67 7.77 -4.41
C ASP A 275 25.64 8.75 -3.77
N ILE A 276 25.07 8.40 -2.61
CA ILE A 276 23.95 9.13 -1.95
C ILE A 276 24.40 10.38 -1.15
N TYR A 277 25.70 10.64 -1.03
CA TYR A 277 26.24 11.57 -0.02
C TYR A 277 26.29 13.06 -0.37
N SER A 278 25.64 13.53 -1.44
CA SER A 278 25.83 14.92 -1.90
C SER A 278 24.85 15.97 -1.33
N ASN A 279 23.82 15.60 -0.56
CA ASN A 279 22.92 16.59 0.07
C ASN A 279 22.64 16.26 1.56
N SER A 280 23.56 16.64 2.44
CA SER A 280 23.66 16.15 3.82
C SER A 280 22.62 16.72 4.81
N GLU A 281 22.00 17.86 4.52
CA GLU A 281 21.09 18.52 5.48
C GLU A 281 19.69 17.91 5.46
N HIS A 282 19.09 17.71 4.29
CA HIS A 282 17.81 17.02 4.10
C HIS A 282 17.82 15.57 4.61
N LEU A 283 18.93 14.86 4.35
CA LEU A 283 19.16 13.52 4.86
C LEU A 283 19.14 13.49 6.40
N LYS A 284 19.78 14.48 7.02
CA LYS A 284 19.84 14.59 8.47
C LYS A 284 18.47 14.91 9.07
N ASP A 285 17.71 15.84 8.47
CA ASP A 285 16.36 16.17 8.95
C ASP A 285 15.44 14.94 8.92
N PHE A 286 15.51 14.12 7.86
CA PHE A 286 14.76 12.86 7.78
C PHE A 286 15.22 11.83 8.83
N GLN A 287 16.52 11.68 9.03
CA GLN A 287 17.06 10.79 10.08
C GLN A 287 16.63 11.24 11.47
N ASP A 288 16.68 12.54 11.74
CA ASP A 288 16.21 13.14 12.99
C ASP A 288 14.70 12.93 13.16
N PHE A 289 13.91 13.03 12.07
CA PHE A 289 12.46 12.73 12.10
C PHE A 289 12.19 11.25 12.43
N VAL A 290 12.83 10.31 11.73
CA VAL A 290 12.68 8.87 12.01
C VAL A 290 13.14 8.56 13.44
N PHE A 291 14.17 9.25 13.94
CA PHE A 291 14.62 9.11 15.33
C PHE A 291 13.58 9.61 16.34
N ILE A 292 12.98 10.79 16.13
CA ILE A 292 11.87 11.30 16.95
C ILE A 292 10.74 10.29 16.94
N MET A 293 10.34 9.85 15.74
CA MET A 293 9.28 8.85 15.58
C MET A 293 9.62 7.59 16.37
N GLY A 294 10.85 7.07 16.29
CA GLY A 294 11.30 5.92 17.09
C GLY A 294 11.10 6.06 18.61
N GLY A 295 11.11 7.28 19.14
CA GLY A 295 10.80 7.58 20.55
C GLY A 295 9.31 7.69 20.87
N CYS A 296 8.44 7.78 19.86
CA CYS A 296 7.00 8.01 19.99
C CYS A 296 6.18 6.74 20.21
N ALA A 297 6.81 5.57 20.38
CA ALA A 297 6.12 4.30 20.55
C ALA A 297 5.00 4.35 21.61
N ARG A 298 5.19 5.07 22.71
CA ARG A 298 4.17 5.24 23.76
C ARG A 298 2.94 6.02 23.27
N LEU A 299 3.12 7.03 22.44
CA LEU A 299 2.03 7.86 21.91
C LEU A 299 1.08 7.04 21.03
N PHE A 300 1.61 6.07 20.29
CA PHE A 300 0.82 5.26 19.35
C PHE A 300 0.31 3.95 19.94
N ASN A 301 0.77 3.57 21.15
CA ASN A 301 0.43 2.32 21.82
C ASN A 301 -0.73 2.45 22.83
N GLU A 302 -1.27 3.66 23.03
CA GLU A 302 -2.44 3.86 23.89
C GLU A 302 -3.74 3.62 23.09
N PRO A 303 -4.67 2.78 23.61
CA PRO A 303 -6.03 2.72 23.07
C PRO A 303 -6.61 4.13 23.15
N ALA A 304 -7.29 4.59 22.10
CA ALA A 304 -7.94 5.89 22.14
C ALA A 304 -8.86 5.93 23.37
N ALA A 305 -8.62 6.85 24.30
CA ALA A 305 -9.64 7.22 25.27
C ALA A 305 -10.76 7.87 24.46
N TYR A 306 -11.90 7.18 24.28
CA TYR A 306 -13.06 7.76 23.61
C TYR A 306 -13.40 9.09 24.28
N GLY A 307 -13.06 10.18 23.59
CA GLY A 307 -13.16 11.53 24.13
C GLY A 307 -13.34 12.50 22.98
N THR A 308 -14.60 12.87 22.76
CA THR A 308 -15.13 13.99 21.95
C THR A 308 -14.34 14.41 20.70
N PRO A 309 -14.94 14.31 19.50
CA PRO A 309 -14.37 14.88 18.28
C PRO A 309 -13.94 16.32 18.51
N VAL A 310 -12.73 16.67 18.09
CA VAL A 310 -12.29 18.07 18.07
C VAL A 310 -13.23 18.79 17.11
N SER A 311 -14.03 19.71 17.65
CA SER A 311 -15.03 20.45 16.91
C SER A 311 -14.39 21.28 15.79
N SER A 312 -14.91 21.07 14.58
CA SER A 312 -14.92 21.95 13.41
C SER A 312 -13.56 22.46 12.90
N ILE A 313 -12.96 21.67 12.00
CA ILE A 313 -12.37 22.25 10.79
C ILE A 313 -13.33 21.90 9.65
N ASN A 314 -13.99 22.91 9.08
CA ASN A 314 -14.93 22.73 7.98
C ASN A 314 -14.11 22.58 6.69
N TYR A 315 -13.98 21.35 6.19
CA TYR A 315 -13.51 21.06 4.84
C TYR A 315 -14.70 20.70 3.96
N ASP A 316 -15.55 21.69 3.65
CA ASP A 316 -16.35 21.63 2.43
C ASP A 316 -15.41 22.00 1.27
N GLN A 317 -14.80 20.99 0.64
CA GLN A 317 -14.36 20.99 -0.77
C GLN A 317 -13.61 19.70 -1.13
N ASP A 318 -14.30 18.82 -1.87
CA ASP A 318 -13.78 17.96 -2.95
C ASP A 318 -12.45 17.23 -2.72
N TYR A 319 -12.44 16.28 -1.78
CA TYR A 319 -11.49 15.16 -1.82
C TYR A 319 -12.25 13.85 -1.88
N GLN A 320 -12.33 13.28 -3.08
CA GLN A 320 -12.79 11.92 -3.32
C GLN A 320 -11.87 10.96 -2.55
N ASP A 321 -12.49 10.20 -1.66
CA ASP A 321 -11.88 9.15 -0.88
C ASP A 321 -11.36 8.03 -1.79
N ASP A 322 -10.04 7.92 -1.92
CA ASP A 322 -9.33 6.80 -2.59
C ASP A 322 -9.25 5.55 -1.68
N ASP A 323 -10.14 5.40 -0.70
CA ASP A 323 -10.29 4.19 0.10
C ASP A 323 -11.78 3.82 0.17
N ASP A 324 -12.09 2.63 -0.36
CA ASP A 324 -13.41 2.00 -0.36
C ASP A 324 -14.55 2.80 -0.99
N GLY A 325 -14.71 2.65 -2.31
CA GLY A 325 -15.94 2.99 -3.02
C GLY A 325 -17.16 2.19 -2.54
N ASP A 326 -17.65 2.55 -1.36
CA ASP A 326 -19.05 2.54 -0.98
C ASP A 326 -19.55 3.98 -1.15
N TRP A 327 -19.93 4.30 -2.38
CA TRP A 327 -20.72 5.48 -2.70
C TRP A 327 -22.02 4.99 -3.31
N GLY A 328 -22.91 4.47 -2.46
CA GLY A 328 -24.33 4.63 -2.70
C GLY A 328 -24.59 6.13 -2.82
N GLY A 329 -24.80 6.62 -4.05
CA GLY A 329 -25.06 8.03 -4.27
C GLY A 329 -26.30 8.44 -3.49
N ASP A 330 -26.16 9.29 -2.48
CA ASP A 330 -27.18 10.10 -1.80
C ASP A 330 -28.62 9.54 -1.83
N ILE A 331 -28.78 8.24 -1.55
CA ILE A 331 -30.10 7.61 -1.43
C ILE A 331 -30.86 8.24 -0.26
N ASP A 332 -30.14 8.65 0.79
CA ASP A 332 -30.68 9.34 1.96
C ASP A 332 -31.29 10.72 1.64
N ASN A 333 -30.98 11.30 0.47
CA ASN A 333 -31.56 12.57 0.00
C ASN A 333 -32.63 12.39 -1.09
N ASN A 334 -32.90 11.16 -1.54
CA ASN A 334 -34.01 10.90 -2.46
C ASN A 334 -35.31 10.85 -1.66
N GLU A 335 -36.20 11.84 -1.88
CA GLU A 335 -37.52 11.89 -1.20
C GLU A 335 -38.40 10.66 -1.49
N HIS A 336 -38.01 9.83 -2.47
CA HIS A 336 -38.68 8.60 -2.86
C HIS A 336 -38.01 7.33 -2.29
N TYR A 337 -36.89 7.43 -1.56
CA TYR A 337 -36.27 6.29 -0.88
C TYR A 337 -37.03 5.92 0.40
N ASN A 338 -37.25 4.63 0.58
CA ASN A 338 -37.89 4.08 1.77
C ASN A 338 -36.99 3.01 2.41
N ASP A 339 -36.52 3.26 3.63
CA ASP A 339 -35.61 2.40 4.38
C ASP A 339 -36.25 1.09 4.89
N ASP A 340 -37.58 1.00 4.88
CA ASP A 340 -38.33 -0.21 5.24
C ASP A 340 -38.46 -1.22 4.07
N LEU A 341 -37.98 -0.90 2.87
CA LEU A 341 -38.14 -1.72 1.66
C LEU A 341 -36.80 -2.22 1.10
N ASP A 342 -36.79 -3.47 0.64
CA ASP A 342 -35.66 -3.98 -0.15
C ASP A 342 -35.54 -3.22 -1.49
N MET A 343 -34.36 -3.22 -2.11
CA MET A 343 -34.10 -2.44 -3.34
C MET A 343 -35.10 -2.75 -4.47
N ASP A 344 -35.43 -4.02 -4.68
CA ASP A 344 -36.39 -4.46 -5.71
C ASP A 344 -37.85 -4.12 -5.38
N GLN A 345 -38.11 -3.61 -4.18
CA GLN A 345 -39.43 -3.18 -3.70
C GLN A 345 -39.59 -1.65 -3.73
N GLN A 346 -38.54 -0.91 -4.06
CA GLN A 346 -38.61 0.56 -4.15
C GLN A 346 -39.55 1.02 -5.27
N SER A 347 -40.08 2.23 -5.12
CA SER A 347 -41.03 2.80 -6.08
C SER A 347 -40.39 3.04 -7.46
N GLN A 348 -41.20 3.10 -8.52
CA GLN A 348 -40.71 3.50 -9.84
C GLN A 348 -40.12 4.92 -9.81
N GLU A 349 -40.70 5.83 -9.02
CA GLU A 349 -40.22 7.20 -8.85
C GLU A 349 -38.83 7.24 -8.20
N PHE A 350 -38.52 6.32 -7.29
CA PHE A 350 -37.17 6.16 -6.75
C PHE A 350 -36.17 5.81 -7.86
N TRP A 351 -36.50 4.81 -8.69
CA TRP A 351 -35.65 4.37 -9.80
C TRP A 351 -35.50 5.41 -10.91
N ASP A 352 -36.51 6.25 -11.12
CA ASP A 352 -36.48 7.32 -12.11
C ASP A 352 -35.70 8.57 -11.62
N ASN A 353 -35.41 8.66 -10.31
CA ASN A 353 -34.68 9.76 -9.66
C ASN A 353 -33.28 9.36 -9.13
N LEU A 354 -32.83 8.14 -9.43
CA LEU A 354 -31.44 7.68 -9.33
C LEU A 354 -30.68 8.06 -10.60
#